data_AF-A0A0G2YMT3-F1
#
_entry.id   AF-A0A0G2YMT3-F1
#
_cell.length_a   1.000
_cell.length_b   1.000
_cell.length_c   1.000
_cell.angle_alpha   90.00
_cell.angle_beta   90.00
_cell.angle_gamma   90.00
#
_symmetry.space_group_name_H-M   'P 1'
#
loop_
_entity.id
_entity.type
_entity.pdbx_description
1 polymer ?
#
loop_
_entity_poly.entity_id
_entity_poly.type
_entity_poly.pdbx_seq_one_letter_code
_entity_poly.pdbx_strand_id
1 'polypeptide(L)'
;WAAAKAVVNAADGAHHELDAHLARTHLFVNLPLGVTARRLSAAHHPVWRLLMPHGDGTPFINNLTPHTLLKPGGDVHLLLPTSREAQVAYVGGVVTTARFNDRFPRAELAARGLLDAAALHHPYREDALAHYDALHEFVAAVLGEYYTCDADVVGDAELAAWAADMAAPAPAGAGVRGFGEPRPDGTVEEGTVRSVGYLVSAVTLLIWTASAQHAAVNFPQVDLMACAAAYPLAVRAGAPAPGTGRPITDWLPPLRVAARQLFLGAA
;
A
#
# COMPACT_ATOMS: atom_id res chain seq x y z
N TRP A 1 -17.09 18.80 -20.42
CA TRP A 1 -17.27 17.60 -19.58
C TRP A 1 -16.18 16.55 -19.80
N ALA A 2 -16.00 16.00 -21.01
CA ALA A 2 -14.98 14.97 -21.27
C ALA A 2 -13.55 15.37 -20.84
N ALA A 3 -13.13 16.59 -21.17
CA ALA A 3 -11.85 17.14 -20.71
C ALA A 3 -11.73 17.22 -19.18
N ALA A 4 -12.80 17.61 -18.48
CA ALA A 4 -12.80 17.65 -17.02
C ALA A 4 -12.64 16.25 -16.41
N LYS A 5 -13.37 15.26 -16.94
CA LYS A 5 -13.21 13.85 -16.52
C LYS A 5 -11.80 13.33 -16.77
N ALA A 6 -11.19 13.68 -17.90
CA ALA A 6 -9.82 13.28 -18.21
C ALA A 6 -8.79 13.87 -17.23
N VAL A 7 -8.97 15.13 -16.82
CA VAL A 7 -8.11 15.74 -15.78
C VAL A 7 -8.25 15.01 -14.46
N VAL A 8 -9.48 14.72 -14.05
CA VAL A 8 -9.75 13.97 -12.81
C VAL A 8 -9.13 12.57 -12.89
N ASN A 9 -9.34 11.84 -13.99
CA ASN A 9 -8.77 10.50 -14.18
C ASN A 9 -7.24 10.51 -14.22
N ALA A 10 -6.61 11.54 -14.78
CA ALA A 10 -5.15 11.67 -14.76
C ALA A 10 -4.61 11.93 -13.35
N ALA A 11 -5.31 12.74 -12.57
CA ALA A 11 -4.96 12.95 -11.16
C ALA A 11 -5.20 11.69 -10.32
N ASP A 12 -6.34 11.02 -10.54
CA ASP A 12 -6.71 9.77 -9.88
C ASP A 12 -5.71 8.65 -10.20
N GLY A 13 -5.33 8.48 -11.47
CA GLY A 13 -4.31 7.51 -11.89
C GLY A 13 -2.94 7.79 -11.30
N ALA A 14 -2.53 9.06 -11.21
CA ALA A 14 -1.28 9.43 -10.55
C ALA A 14 -1.32 9.13 -9.04
N HIS A 15 -2.44 9.45 -8.39
CA HIS A 15 -2.65 9.15 -6.97
C HIS A 15 -2.69 7.64 -6.74
N HIS A 16 -3.44 6.90 -7.54
CA HIS A 16 -3.55 5.44 -7.49
C HIS A 16 -2.18 4.78 -7.61
N GLU A 17 -1.41 5.07 -8.66
CA GLU A 17 -0.12 4.39 -8.91
C GLU A 17 0.92 4.73 -7.86
N LEU A 18 1.04 6.00 -7.48
CA LEU A 18 2.12 6.47 -6.58
C LEU A 18 1.76 6.26 -5.10
N ASP A 19 0.49 6.44 -4.74
CA ASP A 19 0.02 6.40 -3.35
C ASP A 19 -0.55 5.03 -3.00
N ALA A 20 -1.72 4.71 -3.56
CA ALA A 20 -2.51 3.55 -3.18
C ALA A 20 -1.80 2.23 -3.53
N HIS A 21 -1.10 2.20 -4.67
CA HIS A 21 -0.36 1.05 -5.16
C HIS A 21 1.09 1.08 -4.64
N LEU A 22 1.97 1.93 -5.19
CA LEU A 22 3.40 1.88 -4.88
C LEU A 22 3.71 2.15 -3.39
N ALA A 23 3.24 3.27 -2.83
CA ALA A 23 3.61 3.66 -1.46
C ALA A 23 2.91 2.81 -0.39
N ARG A 24 1.60 2.57 -0.53
CA ARG A 24 0.78 1.93 0.50
C ARG A 24 0.83 0.41 0.49
N THR A 25 1.24 -0.23 -0.61
CA THR A 25 1.47 -1.68 -0.64
C THR A 25 2.96 -1.99 -0.76
N HIS A 26 3.55 -1.84 -1.94
CA HIS A 26 4.90 -2.31 -2.26
C HIS A 26 5.94 -1.82 -1.24
N LEU A 27 6.09 -0.50 -1.10
CA LEU A 27 7.12 0.08 -0.22
C LEU A 27 6.81 -0.11 1.26
N PHE A 28 5.52 -0.07 1.62
CA PHE A 28 5.09 -0.27 2.99
C PHE A 28 5.37 -1.67 3.51
N VAL A 29 5.16 -2.70 2.71
CA VAL A 29 5.40 -4.10 3.10
C VAL A 29 6.89 -4.44 3.02
N ASN A 30 7.64 -3.86 2.08
CA ASN A 30 9.04 -4.19 1.84
C ASN A 30 9.95 -4.03 3.06
N LEU A 31 9.87 -2.90 3.78
CA LEU A 31 10.74 -2.65 4.94
C LEU A 31 10.40 -3.55 6.15
N PRO A 32 9.12 -3.75 6.52
CA PRO A 32 8.71 -4.76 7.48
C PRO A 32 9.21 -6.17 7.19
N LEU A 33 9.19 -6.62 5.92
CA LEU A 33 9.73 -7.94 5.56
C LEU A 33 11.25 -8.00 5.79
N GLY A 34 11.99 -6.93 5.49
CA GLY A 34 13.42 -6.84 5.78
C GLY A 34 13.73 -6.95 7.27
N VAL A 35 12.96 -6.25 8.13
CA VAL A 35 13.09 -6.36 9.59
C VAL A 35 12.73 -7.76 10.07
N THR A 36 11.65 -8.35 9.54
CA THR A 36 11.22 -9.73 9.84
C THR A 36 12.32 -10.73 9.53
N ALA A 37 12.90 -10.68 8.33
CA ALA A 37 13.97 -11.57 7.92
C ALA A 37 15.25 -11.43 8.76
N ARG A 38 15.52 -10.24 9.29
CA ARG A 38 16.71 -9.96 10.10
C ARG A 38 16.54 -10.31 11.58
N ARG A 39 15.34 -10.12 12.14
CA ARG A 39 15.11 -10.18 13.59
C ARG A 39 14.48 -11.46 14.08
N LEU A 40 13.73 -12.15 13.21
CA LEU A 40 13.01 -13.34 13.60
C LEU A 40 13.66 -14.58 12.98
N SER A 41 13.78 -15.63 13.79
CA SER A 41 14.37 -16.90 13.36
C SER A 41 13.52 -17.58 12.28
N ALA A 42 14.09 -17.75 11.09
CA ALA A 42 13.45 -18.47 9.99
C ALA A 42 13.10 -19.93 10.34
N ALA A 43 13.89 -20.54 11.22
CA ALA A 43 13.70 -21.93 11.60
C ALA A 43 12.55 -22.12 12.59
N HIS A 44 12.27 -21.13 13.46
CA HIS A 44 11.45 -21.38 14.65
C HIS A 44 10.40 -20.30 14.95
N HIS A 45 10.56 -19.06 14.48
CA HIS A 45 9.68 -17.97 14.92
C HIS A 45 8.34 -17.98 14.16
N PRO A 46 7.18 -18.02 14.84
CA PRO A 46 5.88 -18.16 14.19
C PRO A 46 5.52 -16.94 13.31
N VAL A 47 5.82 -15.73 13.76
CA VAL A 47 5.61 -14.49 12.97
C VAL A 47 6.43 -14.50 11.68
N TRP A 48 7.67 -15.02 11.69
CA TRP A 48 8.46 -15.17 10.46
C TRP A 48 7.76 -16.10 9.47
N ARG A 49 7.30 -17.26 9.94
CA ARG A 49 6.63 -18.27 9.11
C ARG A 49 5.33 -17.79 8.50
N LEU A 50 4.62 -16.89 9.20
CA LEU A 50 3.43 -16.23 8.67
C LEU A 50 3.81 -15.17 7.63
N LEU A 51 4.69 -14.22 7.95
CA LEU A 51 4.93 -13.06 7.10
C LEU A 51 5.70 -13.37 5.82
N MET A 52 6.74 -14.20 5.90
CA MET A 52 7.67 -14.36 4.77
C MET A 52 7.04 -14.96 3.51
N PRO A 53 6.18 -16.00 3.57
CA PRO A 53 5.48 -16.51 2.39
C PRO A 53 4.55 -15.48 1.74
N HIS A 54 3.89 -14.63 2.54
CA HIS A 54 3.01 -13.57 2.02
C HIS A 54 3.77 -12.39 1.43
N GLY A 55 5.04 -12.23 1.80
CA GLY A 55 5.95 -11.23 1.27
C GLY A 55 6.80 -11.68 0.09
N ASP A 56 6.67 -12.94 -0.35
CA ASP A 56 7.50 -13.47 -1.43
C ASP A 56 7.38 -12.62 -2.71
N GLY A 57 8.51 -12.42 -3.40
CA GLY A 57 8.62 -11.52 -4.54
C GLY A 57 8.63 -10.02 -4.21
N THR A 58 8.13 -9.56 -3.05
CA THR A 58 8.08 -8.13 -2.69
C THR A 58 9.46 -7.46 -2.69
N PRO A 59 10.51 -8.02 -2.05
CA PRO A 59 11.85 -7.43 -2.12
C PRO A 59 12.44 -7.46 -3.54
N PHE A 60 12.15 -8.51 -4.30
CA PHE A 60 12.65 -8.65 -5.67
C PHE A 60 12.06 -7.56 -6.58
N ILE A 61 10.74 -7.39 -6.60
CA ILE A 61 10.08 -6.42 -7.47
C ILE A 61 10.42 -4.98 -7.05
N ASN A 62 10.53 -4.69 -5.75
CA ASN A 62 10.94 -3.37 -5.26
C ASN A 62 12.39 -3.02 -5.61
N ASN A 63 13.27 -4.02 -5.68
CA ASN A 63 14.63 -3.81 -6.16
C ASN A 63 14.69 -3.65 -7.70
N LEU A 64 13.86 -4.37 -8.44
CA LEU A 64 13.85 -4.34 -9.91
C LEU A 64 13.22 -3.04 -10.47
N THR A 65 12.10 -2.61 -9.89
CA THR A 65 11.25 -1.51 -10.36
C THR A 65 11.97 -0.18 -10.60
N PRO A 66 12.92 0.27 -9.75
CA PRO A 66 13.77 1.44 -10.02
C PRO A 66 14.59 1.37 -11.32
N HIS A 67 14.93 0.16 -11.78
CA HIS A 67 15.74 -0.08 -12.97
C HIS A 67 14.92 -0.39 -14.23
N THR A 68 13.61 -0.61 -14.08
CA THR A 68 12.70 -0.95 -15.17
C THR A 68 11.61 0.11 -15.37
N LEU A 69 10.71 0.28 -14.41
CA LEU A 69 9.51 1.11 -14.52
C LEU A 69 9.74 2.58 -14.12
N LEU A 70 10.52 2.84 -13.05
CA LEU A 70 10.73 4.19 -12.50
C LEU A 70 11.96 4.93 -13.07
N LYS A 71 12.74 4.26 -13.93
CA LYS A 71 13.93 4.87 -14.55
C LYS A 71 13.54 5.94 -15.57
N PRO A 72 14.47 6.84 -15.96
CA PRO A 72 14.30 7.66 -17.15
C PRO A 72 13.86 6.84 -18.37
N GLY A 73 12.79 7.24 -19.05
CA GLY A 73 12.16 6.48 -20.15
C GLY A 73 11.34 5.23 -19.77
N GLY A 74 11.22 4.88 -18.49
CA GLY A 74 10.34 3.81 -18.00
C GLY A 74 8.85 4.19 -18.04
N ASP A 75 7.96 3.21 -17.85
CA ASP A 75 6.51 3.41 -18.03
C ASP A 75 5.93 4.43 -17.05
N VAL A 76 6.21 4.32 -15.76
CA VAL A 76 5.70 5.25 -14.74
C VAL A 76 6.15 6.68 -15.03
N HIS A 77 7.42 6.86 -15.43
CA HIS A 77 7.94 8.19 -15.78
C HIS A 77 7.29 8.79 -17.04
N LEU A 78 6.90 7.97 -18.01
CA LEU A 78 6.31 8.45 -19.27
C LEU A 78 4.79 8.60 -19.23
N LEU A 79 4.11 7.82 -18.38
CA LEU A 79 2.67 7.73 -18.33
C LEU A 79 2.04 8.67 -17.32
N LEU A 80 2.69 8.88 -16.17
CA LEU A 80 2.17 9.72 -15.10
C LEU A 80 2.47 11.20 -15.32
N PRO A 81 1.66 12.11 -14.74
CA PRO A 81 1.95 13.52 -14.79
C PRO A 81 3.14 13.83 -13.87
N THR A 82 3.68 15.05 -13.98
CA THR A 82 4.77 15.60 -13.15
C THR A 82 6.15 15.00 -13.41
N SER A 83 7.21 15.67 -12.91
CA SER A 83 8.59 15.19 -13.06
C SER A 83 8.86 14.01 -12.14
N ARG A 84 9.87 13.20 -12.48
CA ARG A 84 10.31 12.08 -11.64
C ARG A 84 10.68 12.52 -10.23
N GLU A 85 11.30 13.69 -10.08
CA GLU A 85 11.68 14.24 -8.77
C GLU A 85 10.44 14.53 -7.91
N ALA A 86 9.39 15.09 -8.52
CA ALA A 86 8.12 15.33 -7.83
C ALA A 86 7.42 14.02 -7.43
N GLN A 87 7.44 13.01 -8.31
CA GLN A 87 6.89 11.69 -8.00
C GLN A 87 7.63 11.03 -6.82
N VAL A 88 8.96 11.06 -6.82
CA VAL A 88 9.78 10.52 -5.72
C VAL A 88 9.52 11.27 -4.41
N ALA A 89 9.44 12.60 -4.46
CA ALA A 89 9.15 13.41 -3.27
C ALA A 89 7.74 13.11 -2.71
N TYR A 90 6.74 12.96 -3.58
CA TYR A 90 5.38 12.60 -3.19
C TYR A 90 5.33 11.23 -2.51
N VAL A 91 5.86 10.19 -3.16
CA VAL A 91 5.93 8.83 -2.61
C VAL A 91 6.68 8.81 -1.27
N GLY A 92 7.83 9.48 -1.20
CA GLY A 92 8.60 9.60 0.03
C GLY A 92 7.81 10.28 1.15
N GLY A 93 7.03 11.31 0.83
CA GLY A 93 6.12 11.95 1.78
C GLY A 93 5.06 11.00 2.33
N VAL A 94 4.40 10.24 1.45
CA VAL A 94 3.38 9.24 1.86
C VAL A 94 4.00 8.18 2.79
N VAL A 95 5.14 7.60 2.40
CA VAL A 95 5.80 6.55 3.17
C VAL A 95 6.28 7.06 4.54
N THR A 96 6.81 8.28 4.61
CA THR A 96 7.42 8.81 5.84
C THR A 96 6.44 9.46 6.81
N THR A 97 5.21 9.76 6.39
CA THR A 97 4.19 10.42 7.23
C THR A 97 3.05 9.51 7.64
N ALA A 98 2.76 8.46 6.87
CA ALA A 98 1.69 7.53 7.19
C ALA A 98 1.99 6.76 8.49
N ARG A 99 0.98 6.64 9.36
CA ARG A 99 1.07 5.90 10.62
C ARG A 99 0.55 4.48 10.41
N PHE A 100 1.19 3.49 11.03
CA PHE A 100 0.83 2.07 10.90
C PHE A 100 -0.62 1.79 11.33
N ASN A 101 -0.99 2.25 12.53
CA ASN A 101 -2.32 1.98 13.09
C ASN A 101 -3.47 2.65 12.32
N ASP A 102 -3.20 3.72 11.57
CA ASP A 102 -4.20 4.39 10.74
C ASP A 102 -4.55 3.56 9.50
N ARG A 103 -3.79 2.50 9.19
CA ARG A 103 -3.97 1.62 8.02
C ARG A 103 -4.82 0.38 8.30
N PHE A 104 -5.23 0.13 9.55
CA PHE A 104 -6.18 -0.95 9.81
C PHE A 104 -7.46 -0.68 8.99
N PRO A 105 -7.99 -1.66 8.23
CA PRO A 105 -9.06 -1.39 7.26
C PRO A 105 -10.28 -0.67 7.83
N ARG A 106 -10.71 -1.08 9.04
CA ARG A 106 -11.83 -0.43 9.74
C ARG A 106 -11.51 1.02 10.12
N ALA A 107 -10.30 1.30 10.60
CA ALA A 107 -9.88 2.64 10.98
C ALA A 107 -9.74 3.57 9.77
N GLU A 108 -9.15 3.07 8.68
CA GLU A 108 -8.99 3.81 7.42
C GLU A 108 -10.33 4.18 6.80
N LEU A 109 -11.24 3.20 6.70
CA LEU A 109 -12.60 3.41 6.17
C LEU A 109 -13.42 4.34 7.07
N ALA A 110 -13.26 4.25 8.39
CA ALA A 110 -13.92 5.16 9.34
C ALA A 110 -13.45 6.60 9.15
N ALA A 111 -12.15 6.82 9.02
CA ALA A 111 -11.56 8.15 8.83
C ALA A 111 -12.06 8.84 7.55
N ARG A 112 -12.48 8.06 6.55
CA ARG A 112 -13.06 8.55 5.29
C ARG A 112 -14.58 8.62 5.30
N GLY A 113 -15.24 8.26 6.41
CA GLY A 113 -16.70 8.22 6.51
C GLY A 113 -17.34 7.13 5.65
N LEU A 114 -16.61 6.06 5.33
CA LEU A 114 -17.05 5.01 4.41
C LEU A 114 -17.65 3.79 5.10
N LEU A 115 -17.73 3.74 6.44
CA LEU A 115 -18.27 2.56 7.13
C LEU A 115 -19.80 2.41 7.04
N ASP A 116 -20.54 3.48 6.78
CA ASP A 116 -21.99 3.42 6.70
C ASP A 116 -22.45 2.76 5.39
N ALA A 117 -22.88 1.50 5.49
CA ALA A 117 -23.37 0.72 4.36
C ALA A 117 -24.75 1.16 3.84
N ALA A 118 -25.55 1.82 4.68
CA ALA A 118 -26.82 2.39 4.26
C ALA A 118 -26.62 3.68 3.45
N ALA A 119 -25.55 4.44 3.76
CA ALA A 119 -25.23 5.68 3.07
C ALA A 119 -24.62 5.48 1.67
N LEU A 120 -23.80 4.44 1.48
CA LEU A 120 -23.10 4.18 0.22
C LEU A 120 -22.91 2.68 -0.02
N HIS A 121 -23.39 2.18 -1.16
CA HIS A 121 -23.02 0.85 -1.66
C HIS A 121 -21.57 0.88 -2.16
N HIS A 122 -20.67 0.14 -1.49
CA HIS A 122 -19.23 0.27 -1.72
C HIS A 122 -18.50 -1.08 -1.70
N PRO A 123 -18.69 -1.97 -2.71
CA PRO A 123 -18.27 -3.38 -2.67
C PRO A 123 -16.86 -3.67 -2.13
N TYR A 124 -15.89 -2.79 -2.45
CA TYR A 124 -14.54 -2.88 -1.90
C TYR A 124 -14.53 -2.92 -0.36
N ARG A 125 -15.35 -2.13 0.34
CA ARG A 125 -15.46 -2.15 1.81
C ARG A 125 -15.94 -3.50 2.30
N GLU A 126 -17.03 -4.01 1.74
CA GLU A 126 -17.60 -5.30 2.18
C GLU A 126 -16.56 -6.40 2.06
N ASP A 127 -15.92 -6.49 0.90
CA ASP A 127 -14.93 -7.53 0.61
C ASP A 127 -13.65 -7.32 1.41
N ALA A 128 -13.14 -6.08 1.52
CA ALA A 128 -11.94 -5.77 2.29
C ALA A 128 -12.09 -6.11 3.77
N LEU A 129 -13.24 -5.77 4.37
CA LEU A 129 -13.52 -6.08 5.78
C LEU A 129 -13.69 -7.57 6.01
N ALA A 130 -14.45 -8.26 5.15
CA ALA A 130 -14.63 -9.71 5.25
C ALA A 130 -13.30 -10.46 5.09
N HIS A 131 -12.46 -10.06 4.12
CA HIS A 131 -11.13 -10.66 3.94
C HIS A 131 -10.19 -10.37 5.11
N TYR A 132 -10.21 -9.15 5.65
CA TYR A 132 -9.40 -8.82 6.82
C TYR A 132 -9.82 -9.62 8.05
N ASP A 133 -11.11 -9.72 8.34
CA ASP A 133 -11.63 -10.48 9.48
C ASP A 133 -11.27 -11.97 9.37
N ALA A 134 -11.42 -12.57 8.18
CA ALA A 134 -11.04 -13.97 7.95
C ALA A 134 -9.52 -14.20 8.11
N LEU A 135 -8.69 -13.29 7.62
CA LEU A 135 -7.23 -13.36 7.84
C LEU A 135 -6.88 -13.16 9.31
N HIS A 136 -7.58 -12.28 10.02
CA HIS A 136 -7.39 -12.05 11.44
C HIS A 136 -7.68 -13.32 12.25
N GLU A 137 -8.78 -14.01 11.98
CA GLU A 137 -9.11 -15.30 12.60
C GLU A 137 -8.03 -16.36 12.34
N PHE A 138 -7.53 -16.45 11.10
CA PHE A 138 -6.45 -17.37 10.75
C PHE A 138 -5.15 -17.06 11.51
N VAL A 139 -4.72 -15.79 11.52
CA VAL A 139 -3.50 -15.36 12.23
C VAL A 139 -3.65 -15.56 13.73
N ALA A 140 -4.83 -15.27 14.29
CA ALA A 140 -5.14 -15.51 15.71
C ALA A 140 -5.02 -16.99 16.06
N ALA A 141 -5.58 -17.88 15.24
CA ALA A 141 -5.49 -19.32 15.46
C ALA A 141 -4.04 -19.81 15.42
N VAL A 142 -3.24 -19.37 14.44
CA VAL A 142 -1.83 -19.77 14.33
C VAL A 142 -1.01 -19.23 15.49
N LEU A 143 -1.10 -17.93 15.79
CA LEU A 143 -0.30 -17.32 16.86
C LEU A 143 -0.75 -17.76 18.25
N GLY A 144 -2.02 -18.11 18.44
CA GLY A 144 -2.56 -18.62 19.71
C GLY A 144 -1.95 -19.96 20.15
N GLU A 145 -1.40 -20.74 19.22
CA GLU A 145 -0.63 -21.96 19.55
C GLU A 145 0.74 -21.66 20.17
N TYR A 146 1.27 -20.44 19.98
CA TYR A 146 2.61 -20.03 20.44
C TYR A 146 2.55 -19.00 21.58
N TYR A 147 1.56 -18.12 21.57
CA TYR A 147 1.36 -17.08 22.58
C TYR A 147 -0.01 -17.28 23.24
N THR A 148 -0.01 -17.93 24.39
CA THR A 148 -1.22 -18.27 25.16
C THR A 148 -1.65 -17.15 26.09
N CYS A 149 -0.75 -16.21 26.38
CA CYS A 149 -1.02 -15.01 27.15
C CYS A 149 -0.09 -13.86 26.74
N ASP A 150 -0.45 -12.64 27.15
CA ASP A 150 0.35 -11.44 26.88
C ASP A 150 1.77 -11.50 27.47
N ALA A 151 1.98 -12.28 28.53
CA ALA A 151 3.32 -12.48 29.09
C ALA A 151 4.25 -13.25 28.14
N ASP A 152 3.72 -14.13 27.28
CA ASP A 152 4.51 -14.83 26.27
C ASP A 152 5.04 -13.83 25.22
N VAL A 153 4.21 -12.86 24.84
CA VAL A 153 4.55 -11.78 23.90
C VAL A 153 5.61 -10.86 24.50
N VAL A 154 5.41 -10.42 25.75
CA VAL A 154 6.36 -9.54 26.45
C VAL A 154 7.69 -10.25 26.73
N GLY A 155 7.67 -11.57 26.94
CA GLY A 155 8.86 -12.39 27.18
C GLY A 155 9.67 -12.73 25.93
N ASP A 156 9.14 -12.48 24.73
CA ASP A 156 9.80 -12.81 23.47
C ASP A 156 10.80 -11.72 23.05
N ALA A 157 12.09 -12.02 23.24
CA ALA A 157 13.17 -11.10 22.92
C ALA A 157 13.36 -10.88 21.39
N GLU A 158 13.06 -11.88 20.56
CA GLU A 158 13.11 -11.73 19.09
C GLU A 158 12.01 -10.78 18.64
N LEU A 159 10.79 -10.98 19.15
CA LEU A 159 9.65 -10.12 18.85
C LEU A 159 9.84 -8.69 19.37
N ALA A 160 10.39 -8.51 20.57
CA ALA A 160 10.71 -7.19 21.10
C ALA A 160 11.73 -6.45 20.22
N ALA A 161 12.79 -7.15 19.77
CA ALA A 161 13.78 -6.57 18.86
C ALA A 161 13.19 -6.27 17.47
N TRP A 162 12.29 -7.13 16.98
CA TRP A 162 11.55 -6.92 15.74
C TRP A 162 10.66 -5.69 15.81
N ALA A 163 9.87 -5.54 16.88
CA ALA A 163 9.00 -4.39 17.07
C ALA A 163 9.81 -3.09 17.17
N ALA A 164 10.90 -3.08 17.95
CA ALA A 164 11.78 -1.92 18.06
C ALA A 164 12.34 -1.50 16.69
N ASP A 165 12.77 -2.46 15.88
CA ASP A 165 13.29 -2.19 14.54
C ASP A 165 12.22 -1.78 13.53
N MET A 166 10.96 -2.17 13.71
CA MET A 166 9.86 -1.69 12.88
C MET A 166 9.72 -0.17 12.97
N ALA A 167 9.78 0.36 14.20
CA ALA A 167 9.67 1.80 14.46
C ALA A 167 10.99 2.57 14.22
N ALA A 168 12.14 1.92 14.44
CA ALA A 168 13.44 2.58 14.32
C ALA A 168 13.67 3.17 12.91
N PRO A 169 14.31 4.35 12.78
CA PRO A 169 14.50 5.01 11.49
C PRO A 169 15.23 4.15 10.45
N ALA A 170 14.78 4.21 9.19
CA ALA A 170 15.50 3.65 8.07
C ALA A 170 16.87 4.36 7.86
N PRO A 171 17.92 3.67 7.36
CA PRO A 171 17.92 2.27 6.93
C PRO A 171 18.22 1.26 8.04
N ALA A 172 18.47 1.72 9.28
CA ALA A 172 18.79 0.83 10.40
C ALA A 172 17.59 0.00 10.84
N GLY A 173 16.38 0.58 10.87
CA GLY A 173 15.09 -0.10 11.02
C GLY A 173 14.19 0.07 9.78
N ALA A 174 12.88 -0.09 9.95
CA ALA A 174 11.89 0.08 8.88
C ALA A 174 11.28 1.50 8.81
N GLY A 175 11.47 2.33 9.86
CA GLY A 175 10.95 3.69 9.92
C GLY A 175 9.42 3.79 9.86
N VAL A 176 8.72 2.74 10.29
CA VAL A 176 7.25 2.66 10.25
C VAL A 176 6.69 3.47 11.42
N ARG A 177 6.35 4.73 11.14
CA ARG A 177 5.72 5.61 12.14
C ARG A 177 4.44 4.99 12.68
N GLY A 178 4.16 5.22 13.95
CA GLY A 178 2.96 4.74 14.63
C GLY A 178 2.88 3.21 14.76
N PHE A 179 3.94 2.46 14.44
CA PHE A 179 4.00 1.03 14.75
C PHE A 179 4.20 0.86 16.25
N GLY A 180 3.17 0.40 16.95
CA GLY A 180 3.20 0.15 18.38
C GLY A 180 1.78 0.08 18.94
N GLU A 181 1.59 -0.70 19.99
CA GLU A 181 0.28 -0.90 20.58
C GLU A 181 -0.22 0.40 21.26
N PRO A 182 -1.40 0.91 20.85
CA PRO A 182 -2.01 2.05 21.51
C PRO A 182 -2.35 1.74 22.96
N ARG A 183 -2.07 2.69 23.84
CA ARG A 183 -2.50 2.66 25.24
C ARG A 183 -3.95 3.15 25.36
N PRO A 184 -4.64 2.85 26.48
CA PRO A 184 -6.02 3.30 26.70
C PRO A 184 -6.22 4.83 26.63
N ASP A 185 -5.16 5.61 26.87
CA ASP A 185 -5.17 7.08 26.77
C ASP A 185 -4.95 7.59 25.33
N GLY A 186 -4.85 6.69 24.35
CA GLY A 186 -4.61 7.00 22.94
C GLY A 186 -3.15 7.26 22.58
N THR A 187 -2.23 7.23 23.54
CA THR A 187 -0.79 7.36 23.27
C THR A 187 -0.23 6.07 22.68
N VAL A 188 0.78 6.19 21.82
CA VAL A 188 1.49 5.04 21.24
C VAL A 188 2.95 5.13 21.64
N GLU A 189 3.42 4.12 22.39
CA GLU A 189 4.86 3.89 22.54
C GLU A 189 5.31 3.06 21.33
N GLU A 190 5.91 3.74 20.36
CA GLU A 190 6.35 3.10 19.13
C GLU A 190 7.40 2.01 19.41
N GLY A 191 7.38 0.97 18.58
CA GLY A 191 8.28 -0.16 18.67
C GLY A 191 7.98 -1.14 19.81
N THR A 192 6.77 -1.09 20.37
CA THR A 192 6.35 -2.01 21.44
C THR A 192 5.08 -2.77 21.09
N VAL A 193 5.09 -4.08 21.35
CA VAL A 193 3.96 -5.00 21.27
C VAL A 193 3.82 -5.66 22.65
N ARG A 194 2.65 -5.58 23.28
CA ARG A 194 2.43 -6.09 24.65
C ARG A 194 1.38 -7.19 24.70
N SER A 195 0.40 -7.14 23.81
CA SER A 195 -0.67 -8.13 23.79
C SER A 195 -0.63 -9.05 22.58
N VAL A 196 -1.17 -10.26 22.76
CA VAL A 196 -1.42 -11.20 21.67
C VAL A 196 -2.36 -10.56 20.64
N GLY A 197 -3.38 -9.83 21.10
CA GLY A 197 -4.36 -9.18 20.22
C GLY A 197 -3.74 -8.15 19.29
N TYR A 198 -2.84 -7.29 19.79
CA TYR A 198 -2.15 -6.32 18.94
C TYR A 198 -1.16 -7.01 17.99
N LEU A 199 -0.44 -8.04 18.45
CA LEU A 199 0.45 -8.83 17.58
C LEU A 199 -0.32 -9.43 16.39
N VAL A 200 -1.44 -10.09 16.67
CA VAL A 200 -2.33 -10.67 15.65
C VAL A 200 -2.79 -9.59 14.67
N SER A 201 -3.27 -8.45 15.16
CA SER A 201 -3.75 -7.35 14.32
C SER A 201 -2.63 -6.81 13.41
N ALA A 202 -1.44 -6.57 13.96
CA ALA A 202 -0.30 -6.04 13.22
C ALA A 202 0.19 -7.01 12.14
N VAL A 203 0.32 -8.30 12.46
CA VAL A 203 0.70 -9.33 11.50
C VAL A 203 -0.37 -9.48 10.41
N THR A 204 -1.65 -9.47 10.80
CA THR A 204 -2.78 -9.52 9.85
C THR A 204 -2.74 -8.35 8.89
N LEU A 205 -2.48 -7.13 9.36
CA LEU A 205 -2.40 -5.95 8.49
C LEU A 205 -1.28 -6.08 7.45
N LEU A 206 -0.11 -6.58 7.83
CA LEU A 206 0.99 -6.81 6.89
C LEU A 206 0.62 -7.86 5.83
N ILE A 207 0.05 -8.99 6.25
CA ILE A 207 -0.41 -10.06 5.33
C ILE A 207 -1.51 -9.55 4.41
N TRP A 208 -2.53 -8.89 4.96
CA TRP A 208 -3.65 -8.34 4.20
C TRP A 208 -3.16 -7.29 3.19
N THR A 209 -2.18 -6.46 3.57
CA THR A 209 -1.63 -5.45 2.66
C THR A 209 -0.85 -6.08 1.50
N ALA A 210 -0.06 -7.12 1.79
CA ALA A 210 0.71 -7.87 0.79
C ALA A 210 -0.15 -8.73 -0.14
N SER A 211 -1.40 -9.03 0.27
CA SER A 211 -2.32 -9.90 -0.48
C SER A 211 -3.56 -9.13 -0.97
N ALA A 212 -4.63 -9.11 -0.19
CA ALA A 212 -5.93 -8.58 -0.58
C ALA A 212 -5.88 -7.10 -1.01
N GLN A 213 -5.15 -6.26 -0.28
CA GLN A 213 -5.05 -4.85 -0.63
C GLN A 213 -4.31 -4.65 -1.94
N HIS A 214 -3.13 -5.27 -2.09
CA HIS A 214 -2.35 -5.18 -3.32
C HIS A 214 -3.17 -5.71 -4.50
N ALA A 215 -3.83 -6.85 -4.35
CA ALA A 215 -4.71 -7.41 -5.36
C ALA A 215 -5.81 -6.44 -5.79
N ALA A 216 -6.48 -5.79 -4.83
CA ALA A 216 -7.57 -4.85 -5.08
C ALA A 216 -7.13 -3.58 -5.83
N VAL A 217 -5.88 -3.14 -5.66
CA VAL A 217 -5.34 -1.94 -6.33
C VAL A 217 -4.47 -2.26 -7.55
N ASN A 218 -4.09 -3.52 -7.78
CA ASN A 218 -3.22 -3.91 -8.89
C ASN A 218 -3.98 -4.57 -10.04
N PHE A 219 -4.69 -5.66 -9.77
CA PHE A 219 -5.28 -6.47 -10.86
C PHE A 219 -6.37 -5.75 -11.68
N PRO A 220 -7.20 -4.86 -11.11
CA PRO A 220 -8.19 -4.10 -11.90
C PRO A 220 -7.59 -3.06 -12.85
N GLN A 221 -6.28 -2.78 -12.79
CA GLN A 221 -5.64 -1.79 -13.66
C GLN A 221 -5.86 -2.12 -15.14
N VAL A 222 -5.84 -3.39 -15.55
CA VAL A 222 -6.09 -3.74 -16.95
C VAL A 222 -7.49 -3.35 -17.41
N ASP A 223 -8.51 -3.57 -16.57
CA ASP A 223 -9.90 -3.29 -16.93
C ASP A 223 -10.20 -1.79 -16.97
N LEU A 224 -9.56 -1.02 -16.08
CA LEU A 224 -9.79 0.43 -15.96
C LEU A 224 -8.88 1.25 -16.89
N MET A 225 -7.60 0.87 -17.00
CA MET A 225 -6.55 1.70 -17.56
C MET A 225 -6.10 1.26 -18.96
N ALA A 226 -6.52 0.11 -19.49
CA ALA A 226 -6.17 -0.28 -20.85
C ALA A 226 -6.69 0.72 -21.90
N CYS A 227 -7.87 1.31 -21.68
CA CYS A 227 -8.42 2.33 -22.58
C CYS A 227 -7.93 3.74 -22.18
N ALA A 228 -6.77 4.16 -22.67
CA ALA A 228 -6.19 5.48 -22.38
C ALA A 228 -7.10 6.67 -22.73
N ALA A 229 -8.06 6.50 -23.65
CA ALA A 229 -9.04 7.56 -23.96
C ALA A 229 -10.14 7.68 -22.89
N ALA A 230 -10.48 6.58 -22.21
CA ALA A 230 -11.47 6.56 -21.13
C ALA A 230 -10.84 6.91 -19.78
N TYR A 231 -9.64 6.41 -19.51
CA TYR A 231 -8.89 6.64 -18.27
C TYR A 231 -7.45 7.05 -18.62
N PRO A 232 -7.21 8.30 -19.02
CA PRO A 232 -5.86 8.77 -19.34
C PRO A 232 -5.05 8.97 -18.05
N LEU A 233 -3.80 8.50 -18.03
CA LEU A 233 -2.90 8.75 -16.90
C LEU A 233 -2.24 10.13 -16.91
N ALA A 234 -2.32 10.86 -18.02
CA ALA A 234 -1.82 12.23 -18.11
C ALA A 234 -2.63 13.06 -19.12
N VAL A 235 -2.68 14.38 -18.90
CA VAL A 235 -3.23 15.37 -19.84
C VAL A 235 -2.09 16.31 -20.26
N ARG A 236 -1.95 16.57 -21.56
CA ARG A 236 -0.92 17.43 -22.16
C ARG A 236 -1.47 18.83 -22.45
N ALA A 237 -0.61 19.83 -22.32
CA ALA A 237 -0.88 21.23 -22.66
C ALA A 237 -2.02 21.91 -21.87
N GLY A 238 -2.40 21.35 -20.72
CA GLY A 238 -3.55 21.79 -19.95
C GLY A 238 -4.87 21.37 -20.61
N ALA A 239 -5.88 21.07 -19.80
CA ALA A 239 -7.19 20.73 -20.34
C ALA A 239 -7.76 21.92 -21.13
N PRO A 240 -8.47 21.68 -22.24
CA PRO A 240 -9.09 22.74 -23.01
C PRO A 240 -10.05 23.54 -22.13
N ALA A 241 -10.04 24.87 -22.28
CA ALA A 241 -11.03 25.72 -21.65
C ALA A 241 -12.45 25.30 -22.12
N PRO A 242 -13.46 25.38 -21.24
CA PRO A 242 -14.84 25.07 -21.61
C PRO A 242 -15.25 25.80 -22.90
N GLY A 243 -15.86 25.08 -23.85
CA GLY A 243 -16.37 25.66 -25.10
C GLY A 243 -15.36 25.76 -26.27
N THR A 244 -14.08 25.41 -26.07
CA THR A 244 -13.05 25.58 -27.13
C THR A 244 -13.05 24.51 -28.23
N GLY A 245 -13.84 23.44 -28.12
CA GLY A 245 -14.06 22.46 -29.19
C GLY A 245 -12.82 21.67 -29.64
N ARG A 246 -11.70 21.73 -28.90
CA ARG A 246 -10.44 21.06 -29.29
C ARG A 246 -10.57 19.54 -29.26
N PRO A 247 -10.10 18.83 -30.30
CA PRO A 247 -10.16 17.38 -30.34
C PRO A 247 -9.32 16.76 -29.23
N ILE A 248 -9.72 15.58 -28.77
CA ILE A 248 -9.06 14.88 -27.65
C ILE A 248 -7.58 14.58 -27.90
N THR A 249 -7.20 14.43 -29.16
CA THR A 249 -5.82 14.22 -29.63
C THR A 249 -4.88 15.39 -29.33
N ASP A 250 -5.42 16.58 -29.08
CA ASP A 250 -4.62 17.77 -28.77
C ASP A 250 -4.10 17.80 -27.33
N TRP A 251 -4.79 17.12 -26.41
CA TRP A 251 -4.57 17.24 -24.97
C TRP A 251 -4.48 15.90 -24.24
N LEU A 252 -4.69 14.77 -24.92
CA LEU A 252 -4.31 13.46 -24.41
C LEU A 252 -2.89 13.05 -24.82
N PRO A 253 -2.33 11.98 -24.22
CA PRO A 253 -1.06 11.44 -24.65
C PRO A 253 -1.11 10.97 -26.13
N PRO A 254 -0.03 11.18 -26.90
CA PRO A 254 0.08 10.67 -28.25
C PRO A 254 0.03 9.15 -28.22
N LEU A 255 -0.38 8.55 -29.35
CA LEU A 255 -0.59 7.12 -29.47
C LEU A 255 0.57 6.27 -28.95
N ARG A 256 1.83 6.67 -29.20
CA ARG A 256 3.02 5.96 -28.71
C ARG A 256 3.12 5.86 -27.18
N VAL A 257 2.58 6.83 -26.44
CA VAL A 257 2.56 6.84 -24.97
C VAL A 257 1.32 6.11 -24.48
N ALA A 258 0.16 6.35 -25.10
CA ALA A 258 -1.07 5.60 -24.80
C ALA A 258 -0.91 4.10 -25.01
N ALA A 259 -0.17 3.68 -26.04
CA ALA A 259 0.12 2.27 -26.30
C ALA A 259 0.96 1.60 -25.19
N ARG A 260 1.78 2.37 -24.47
CA ARG A 260 2.54 1.85 -23.31
C ARG A 260 1.63 1.65 -22.09
N GLN A 261 0.58 2.46 -21.95
CA GLN A 261 -0.40 2.33 -20.87
C GLN A 261 -1.12 0.97 -20.89
N LEU A 262 -1.37 0.41 -22.08
CA LEU A 262 -1.95 -0.93 -22.25
C LEU A 262 -1.15 -2.02 -21.51
N PHE A 263 0.16 -1.83 -21.37
CA PHE A 263 1.05 -2.82 -20.75
C PHE A 263 1.33 -2.53 -19.27
N LEU A 264 0.88 -1.39 -18.73
CA LEU A 264 1.11 -1.04 -17.32
C LEU A 264 0.30 -1.95 -16.37
N GLY A 265 -0.96 -2.24 -16.71
CA GLY A 265 -1.83 -3.11 -15.90
C GLY A 265 -1.65 -4.62 -16.14
N ALA A 266 -0.69 -5.01 -16.98
CA ALA A 266 -0.40 -6.41 -17.32
C ALA A 266 0.94 -6.91 -16.73
N ALA A 267 1.60 -6.08 -15.92
CA ALA A 267 2.92 -6.31 -15.33
C ALA A 267 2.83 -6.71 -13.85
#